data_AF-A0A5B6VCS0-F1
#
_entry.id   AF-A0A5B6VCS0-F1
#
_cell.length_a   1.000
_cell.length_b   1.000
_cell.length_c   1.000
_cell.angle_alpha   90.00
_cell.angle_beta   90.00
_cell.angle_gamma   90.00
#
_symmetry.space_group_name_H-M   'P 1'
#
loop_
_entity.id
_entity.type
_entity.pdbx_description
1 polymer ?
#
loop_
_entity_poly.entity_id
_entity_poly.type
_entity_poly.pdbx_seq_one_letter_code
_entity_poly.pdbx_strand_id
1 'polypeptide(L)'
;MLSRIDDFFDQLKGAIVFFKIDLLSGYYLFRVKDLDVSKTTFRTKYEHYEFLVMPFDLTNAHDVFIDLMNIIFWPYLNKFVVVFIDDILIYLRDETEHAWHLNTMLQTLRVKQLFAKFSKCKFWLQEVGFLGLAEYYKCFVKGFSMIALPLMKLLQKDVKFVWSNKCQLSLIS
;
A
#
# COMPACT_ATOMS: atom_id res chain seq x y z
N MET A 1 7.14 -6.32 15.69
CA MET A 1 6.36 -7.56 15.91
C MET A 1 5.19 -7.48 14.94
N LEU A 2 5.34 -8.04 13.73
CA LEU A 2 4.25 -8.02 12.74
C LEU A 2 3.16 -8.96 13.26
N SER A 3 1.97 -8.42 13.54
CA SER A 3 0.74 -9.22 13.64
C SER A 3 0.64 -10.12 12.42
N ARG A 4 0.26 -11.39 12.60
CA ARG A 4 0.17 -12.34 11.50
C ARG A 4 -0.80 -11.77 10.47
N ILE A 5 -0.47 -11.92 9.20
CA ILE A 5 -1.29 -11.41 8.09
C ILE A 5 -2.66 -12.10 8.06
N ASP A 6 -2.75 -13.30 8.65
CA ASP A 6 -3.99 -14.00 8.98
C ASP A 6 -4.92 -13.14 9.85
N ASP A 7 -4.41 -12.55 10.94
CA ASP A 7 -5.19 -11.68 11.85
C ASP A 7 -5.69 -10.43 11.11
N PHE A 8 -4.87 -9.91 10.20
CA PHE A 8 -5.21 -8.77 9.36
C PHE A 8 -6.32 -9.12 8.35
N PHE A 9 -6.24 -10.28 7.70
CA PHE A 9 -7.30 -10.73 6.80
C PHE A 9 -8.61 -11.02 7.53
N ASP A 10 -8.54 -11.54 8.75
CA ASP A 10 -9.72 -11.74 9.58
C ASP A 10 -10.35 -10.42 10.02
N GLN A 11 -9.56 -9.35 10.24
CA GLN A 11 -10.09 -8.00 10.44
C GLN A 11 -10.82 -7.46 9.20
N LEU A 12 -10.29 -7.72 8.00
CA LEU A 12 -10.90 -7.29 6.73
C LEU A 12 -12.20 -8.06 6.42
N LYS A 13 -12.29 -9.36 6.77
CA LYS A 13 -13.52 -10.16 6.57
C LYS A 13 -14.74 -9.60 7.31
N GLY A 14 -14.53 -8.84 8.38
CA GLY A 14 -15.61 -8.22 9.14
C GLY A 14 -16.07 -6.85 8.61
N ALA A 15 -15.40 -6.30 7.58
CA ALA A 15 -15.73 -5.00 7.03
C ALA A 15 -16.80 -5.11 5.94
N ILE A 16 -17.75 -4.17 5.95
CA ILE A 16 -18.87 -4.11 5.00
C ILE A 16 -18.54 -3.16 3.84
N VAL A 17 -17.82 -2.07 4.14
CA VAL A 17 -17.49 -1.03 3.16
C VAL A 17 -16.03 -0.64 3.27
N PHE A 18 -15.44 -0.38 2.10
CA PHE A 18 -14.07 0.02 1.91
C PHE A 18 -13.97 1.36 1.19
N PHE A 19 -12.99 2.15 1.59
CA PHE A 19 -12.56 3.35 0.87
C PHE A 19 -11.10 3.20 0.49
N LYS A 20 -10.81 3.38 -0.79
CA LYS A 20 -9.45 3.33 -1.32
C LYS A 20 -9.04 4.73 -1.74
N ILE A 21 -8.02 5.27 -1.10
CA ILE A 21 -7.43 6.56 -1.41
C ILE A 21 -6.08 6.29 -2.10
N ASP A 22 -5.97 6.69 -3.37
CA ASP A 22 -4.72 6.65 -4.13
C ASP A 22 -3.96 7.95 -3.84
N LEU A 23 -2.85 7.84 -3.11
CA LEU A 23 -1.90 8.92 -2.96
C LEU A 23 -1.31 9.26 -4.33
N LEU A 24 -1.07 10.54 -4.59
CA LEU A 24 -0.26 10.93 -5.73
C LEU A 24 1.09 10.23 -5.58
N SER A 25 1.43 9.35 -6.54
CA SER A 25 2.64 8.53 -6.58
C SER A 25 3.85 9.36 -6.16
N GLY A 26 4.29 9.14 -4.92
CA GLY A 26 4.68 10.27 -4.10
C GLY A 26 6.12 10.27 -3.63
N TYR A 27 7.04 9.64 -4.37
CA TYR A 27 8.46 9.81 -4.07
C TYR A 27 8.83 11.31 -4.04
N TYR A 28 8.27 12.09 -4.96
CA TYR A 28 8.45 13.54 -5.00
C TYR A 28 7.81 14.32 -3.83
N LEU A 29 6.94 13.72 -3.01
CA LEU A 29 6.37 14.38 -1.83
C LEU A 29 7.35 14.36 -0.64
N PHE A 30 8.28 13.40 -0.62
CA PHE A 30 9.20 13.24 0.50
C PHE A 30 10.54 13.92 0.20
N ARG A 31 10.90 14.87 1.05
CA ARG A 31 12.18 15.57 0.97
C ARG A 31 13.32 14.62 1.36
N VAL A 32 14.38 14.61 0.56
CA VAL A 32 15.62 13.91 0.90
C VAL A 32 16.27 14.64 2.07
N LYS A 33 16.79 13.89 3.04
CA LYS A 33 17.52 14.48 4.16
C LYS A 33 18.69 15.30 3.62
N ASP A 34 18.92 16.50 4.12
CA ASP A 34 19.96 17.40 3.56
C ASP A 34 21.36 16.76 3.51
N LEU A 35 21.67 15.84 4.44
CA LEU A 35 22.92 15.05 4.44
C LEU A 35 23.06 14.04 3.30
N ASP A 36 21.93 13.61 2.72
CA ASP A 36 21.85 12.60 1.67
C ASP A 36 21.55 13.21 0.29
N VAL A 37 21.29 14.52 0.18
CA VAL A 37 21.03 15.23 -1.08
C VAL A 37 22.21 15.12 -2.04
N SER A 38 23.44 15.27 -1.57
CA SER A 38 24.64 15.14 -2.43
C SER A 38 24.80 13.74 -3.02
N LYS A 39 24.20 12.71 -2.41
CA LYS A 39 24.20 11.33 -2.92
C LYS A 39 23.21 11.12 -4.06
N THR A 40 22.26 12.04 -4.25
CA THR A 40 21.28 11.98 -5.34
C THR A 40 21.71 12.81 -6.55
N THR A 41 22.97 13.25 -6.61
CA THR A 41 23.51 14.02 -7.72
C THR A 41 23.44 13.23 -9.03
N PHE A 42 22.86 13.82 -10.08
CA PHE A 42 22.87 13.31 -11.44
C PHE A 42 23.48 14.34 -12.40
N ARG A 43 23.99 13.84 -13.54
CA ARG A 43 24.68 14.66 -14.54
C ARG A 43 23.86 14.70 -15.83
N THR A 44 23.56 15.90 -16.29
CA THR A 44 23.08 16.16 -17.65
C THR A 44 24.26 16.46 -18.56
N LYS A 45 24.03 16.58 -19.88
CA LYS A 45 25.09 16.93 -20.85
C LYS A 45 25.79 18.27 -20.54
N TYR A 46 25.12 19.16 -19.80
CA TYR A 46 25.59 20.53 -19.57
C TYR A 46 25.89 20.82 -18.09
N GLU A 47 25.14 20.24 -17.15
CA GLU A 47 25.24 20.57 -15.72
C GLU A 47 24.97 19.38 -14.79
N HIS A 48 25.37 19.54 -13.53
CA HIS A 48 25.05 18.63 -12.42
C HIS A 48 23.85 19.16 -11.64
N TYR A 49 22.93 18.27 -11.29
CA TYR A 49 21.75 18.58 -10.49
C TYR A 49 21.61 17.57 -9.36
N GLU A 50 20.97 17.98 -8.27
CA GLU A 50 20.72 17.15 -7.10
C GLU A 50 19.20 17.02 -6.90
N PHE A 51 18.74 15.85 -6.45
CA PHE A 51 17.34 15.68 -6.10
C PHE A 51 17.09 16.12 -4.66
N LEU A 52 16.25 17.15 -4.50
CA LEU A 52 15.77 17.62 -3.18
C LEU A 52 14.65 16.74 -2.60
N VAL A 53 13.95 16.01 -3.47
CA VAL A 53 12.86 15.10 -3.13
C VAL A 53 13.21 13.70 -3.64
N MET A 54 12.67 12.66 -3.04
CA MET A 54 13.07 11.29 -3.34
C MET A 54 12.82 10.95 -4.83
N PRO A 55 13.86 10.63 -5.63
CA PRO A 55 13.66 10.10 -6.99
C PRO A 55 13.19 8.64 -6.95
N PHE A 56 12.51 8.23 -8.03
CA PHE A 56 11.94 6.88 -8.19
C PHE A 56 13.00 5.77 -8.22
N ASP A 57 14.20 6.07 -8.73
CA ASP A 57 15.26 5.08 -9.00
C ASP A 57 16.21 4.82 -7.82
N LEU A 58 15.90 5.35 -6.64
CA LEU A 58 16.64 5.07 -5.42
C LEU A 58 16.32 3.66 -4.93
N THR A 59 17.33 2.79 -4.82
CA THR A 59 17.17 1.39 -4.39
C THR A 59 16.42 1.24 -3.06
N ASN A 60 16.57 2.21 -2.16
CA ASN A 60 15.93 2.20 -0.84
C ASN A 60 14.67 3.09 -0.76
N ALA A 61 14.26 3.75 -1.85
CA ALA A 61 13.17 4.72 -1.82
C ALA A 61 11.85 4.07 -1.37
N HIS A 62 11.59 2.86 -1.86
CA HIS A 62 10.38 2.12 -1.55
C HIS A 62 10.28 1.74 -0.06
N ASP A 63 11.37 1.22 0.52
CA ASP A 63 11.40 0.84 1.95
C ASP A 63 11.27 2.07 2.85
N VAL A 64 11.99 3.15 2.54
CA VAL A 64 11.90 4.41 3.29
C VAL A 64 10.51 5.01 3.19
N PHE A 65 9.87 4.95 2.03
CA PHE A 65 8.51 5.42 1.82
C PHE A 65 7.51 4.63 2.68
N ILE A 66 7.62 3.29 2.68
CA ILE A 66 6.79 2.42 3.51
C ILE A 66 6.98 2.74 4.99
N ASP A 67 8.22 2.88 5.46
CA ASP A 67 8.52 3.21 6.85
C ASP A 67 7.94 4.56 7.27
N LEU A 68 8.05 5.57 6.40
CA LEU A 68 7.46 6.89 6.63
C LEU A 68 5.93 6.83 6.71
N MET A 69 5.30 6.09 5.80
CA MET A 69 3.86 5.89 5.83
C MET A 69 3.42 5.15 7.09
N ASN A 70 4.18 4.12 7.49
CA ASN A 70 3.92 3.39 8.73
C ASN A 70 4.02 4.30 9.95
N ILE A 71 4.98 5.23 10.00
CA ILE A 71 5.11 6.21 11.09
C ILE A 71 3.95 7.22 11.10
N ILE A 72 3.56 7.73 9.93
CA ILE A 72 2.47 8.72 9.80
C ILE A 72 1.13 8.12 10.20
N PHE A 73 0.84 6.90 9.73
CA PHE A 73 -0.43 6.23 9.96
C PHE A 73 -0.42 5.29 11.16
N TRP A 74 0.72 5.13 11.85
CA TRP A 74 0.87 4.31 13.06
C TRP A 74 -0.31 4.34 14.04
N PRO A 75 -0.86 5.51 14.43
CA PRO A 75 -1.99 5.55 15.38
C PRO A 75 -3.30 4.92 14.86
N TYR A 76 -3.41 4.72 13.54
CA TYR A 76 -4.59 4.24 12.83
C TYR A 76 -4.40 2.85 12.19
N LEU A 77 -3.15 2.40 12.03
CA LEU A 77 -2.82 1.06 11.56
C LEU A 77 -3.45 -0.01 12.47
N ASN A 78 -3.92 -1.09 11.87
CA ASN A 78 -4.56 -2.23 12.56
C ASN A 78 -5.85 -1.87 13.34
N LYS A 79 -6.42 -0.69 13.12
CA LYS A 79 -7.74 -0.29 13.66
C LYS A 79 -8.79 -0.21 12.57
N PHE A 80 -8.57 0.68 11.60
CA PHE A 80 -9.49 0.94 10.49
C PHE A 80 -8.75 1.33 9.19
N VAL A 81 -7.41 1.38 9.22
CA VAL A 81 -6.58 1.79 8.08
C VAL A 81 -5.49 0.77 7.80
N VAL A 82 -5.23 0.63 6.50
CA VAL A 82 -4.12 -0.11 5.93
C VAL A 82 -3.44 0.75 4.90
N VAL A 83 -2.12 0.72 4.87
CA VAL A 83 -1.34 1.46 3.88
C VAL A 83 -0.54 0.48 3.03
N PHE A 84 -0.65 0.67 1.72
CA PHE A 84 -0.06 -0.14 0.66
C PHE A 84 0.67 0.77 -0.32
N ILE A 85 1.91 1.16 0.00
CA ILE A 85 2.71 2.06 -0.85
C ILE A 85 1.84 3.28 -1.23
N ASP A 86 1.41 3.39 -2.48
CA ASP A 86 0.63 4.51 -3.00
C ASP A 86 -0.87 4.46 -2.61
N ASP A 87 -1.36 3.38 -2.01
CA ASP A 87 -2.77 3.19 -1.68
C ASP A 87 -3.01 3.17 -0.16
N ILE A 88 -3.95 4.01 0.31
CA ILE A 88 -4.49 3.91 1.67
C ILE A 88 -5.87 3.26 1.57
N LEU A 89 -6.01 2.11 2.24
CA LEU A 89 -7.27 1.41 2.37
C LEU A 89 -7.88 1.66 3.75
N ILE A 90 -9.08 2.20 3.78
CA ILE A 90 -9.87 2.38 4.98
C ILE A 90 -10.99 1.35 4.94
N TYR A 91 -11.10 0.54 5.98
CA TYR A 91 -12.16 -0.46 6.09
C TYR A 91 -13.01 -0.19 7.31
N LEU A 92 -14.30 -0.45 7.21
CA LEU A 92 -15.26 -0.17 8.26
C LEU A 92 -16.29 -1.29 8.36
N ARG A 93 -16.76 -1.52 9.59
CA ARG A 93 -17.84 -2.47 9.87
C ARG A 93 -19.22 -1.80 9.92
N ASP A 94 -19.28 -0.55 10.35
CA ASP A 94 -20.53 0.16 10.59
C ASP A 94 -20.69 1.41 9.72
N GLU A 95 -21.93 1.66 9.27
CA GLU A 95 -22.23 2.79 8.38
C GLU A 95 -22.10 4.16 9.05
N THR A 96 -22.34 4.21 10.35
CA THR A 96 -22.37 5.45 11.14
C THR A 96 -20.98 6.02 11.39
N GLU A 97 -19.95 5.17 11.44
CA GLU A 97 -18.56 5.59 11.70
C GLU A 97 -17.81 6.04 10.44
N HIS A 98 -18.37 5.81 9.24
CA HIS A 98 -17.72 6.13 7.96
C HIS A 98 -17.29 7.60 7.86
N ALA A 99 -18.20 8.52 8.21
CA ALA A 99 -17.94 9.94 8.11
C ALA A 99 -16.80 10.37 9.04
N TRP A 100 -16.73 9.78 10.23
CA TRP A 100 -15.70 10.09 11.22
C TRP A 100 -14.32 9.59 10.79
N HIS A 101 -14.21 8.33 10.35
CA HIS A 101 -12.95 7.77 9.87
C HIS A 101 -12.43 8.49 8.62
N LEU A 102 -13.32 8.78 7.65
CA LEU A 102 -12.96 9.49 6.44
C LEU A 102 -12.50 10.93 6.75
N ASN A 103 -13.22 11.66 7.60
CA ASN A 103 -12.83 13.00 8.00
C ASN A 103 -11.47 13.00 8.73
N THR A 104 -11.25 12.06 9.64
CA THR A 104 -9.97 11.91 10.35
C THR A 104 -8.81 11.64 9.39
N MET A 105 -9.03 10.80 8.38
CA MET A 105 -8.04 10.50 7.34
C MET A 105 -7.74 11.70 6.46
N LEU A 106 -8.78 12.40 5.97
CA LEU A 106 -8.60 13.61 5.15
C LEU A 106 -7.89 14.73 5.93
N GLN A 107 -8.19 14.90 7.22
CA GLN A 107 -7.49 15.84 8.10
C GLN A 107 -6.03 15.45 8.28
N THR A 108 -5.74 14.16 8.51
CA THR A 108 -4.37 13.65 8.64
C THR A 108 -3.57 13.89 7.36
N LEU A 109 -4.15 13.58 6.20
CA LEU A 109 -3.55 13.84 4.89
C LEU A 109 -3.24 15.33 4.70
N ARG A 110 -4.17 16.21 5.05
CA ARG A 110 -4.00 17.67 4.98
C ARG A 110 -2.87 18.17 5.87
N VAL A 111 -2.82 17.75 7.14
CA VAL A 111 -1.79 18.17 8.10
C VAL A 111 -0.40 17.67 7.69
N LYS A 112 -0.33 16.47 7.12
CA LYS A 112 0.91 15.85 6.65
C LYS A 112 1.30 16.25 5.21
N GLN A 113 0.52 17.14 4.58
CA GLN A 113 0.70 17.58 3.19
C GLN A 113 0.80 16.42 2.19
N LEU A 114 0.09 15.33 2.46
CA LEU A 114 -0.04 14.20 1.56
C LEU A 114 -1.20 14.46 0.60
N PHE A 115 -0.88 14.49 -0.70
CA PHE A 115 -1.87 14.73 -1.74
C PHE A 115 -2.36 13.42 -2.33
N ALA A 116 -3.67 13.29 -2.50
CA ALA A 116 -4.30 12.14 -3.13
C ALA A 116 -4.77 12.49 -4.55
N LYS A 117 -4.66 11.52 -5.47
CA LYS A 117 -5.19 11.66 -6.82
C LYS A 117 -6.67 11.32 -6.79
N PHE A 118 -7.52 12.33 -6.69
CA PHE A 118 -8.98 12.14 -6.58
C PHE A 118 -9.57 11.31 -7.73
N SER A 119 -9.01 11.42 -8.95
CA SER A 119 -9.46 10.64 -10.11
C SER A 119 -9.24 9.12 -9.98
N LYS A 120 -8.37 8.68 -9.07
CA LYS A 120 -8.06 7.27 -8.80
C LYS A 120 -8.59 6.78 -7.46
N CYS A 121 -9.03 7.69 -6.59
CA CYS A 121 -9.68 7.35 -5.33
C CYS A 121 -11.03 6.68 -5.62
N LYS A 122 -11.33 5.62 -4.88
CA LYS A 122 -12.60 4.88 -4.97
C LYS A 122 -13.26 4.88 -3.61
N PHE A 123 -14.48 5.37 -3.57
CA PHE A 123 -15.27 5.45 -2.34
C PHE A 123 -16.41 4.45 -2.36
N TRP A 124 -16.81 3.96 -1.18
CA TRP A 124 -17.96 3.08 -1.01
C TRP A 124 -17.86 1.76 -1.80
N LEU A 125 -16.71 1.11 -1.71
CA LEU A 125 -16.48 -0.20 -2.33
C LEU A 125 -17.01 -1.30 -1.41
N GLN A 126 -17.78 -2.24 -1.95
CA GLN A 126 -18.18 -3.46 -1.25
C GLN A 126 -17.08 -4.54 -1.31
N GLU A 127 -16.22 -4.47 -2.31
CA GLU A 127 -15.13 -5.41 -2.53
C GLU A 127 -13.86 -4.66 -2.93
N VAL A 128 -12.71 -5.17 -2.48
CA VAL A 128 -11.39 -4.62 -2.81
C VAL A 128 -10.56 -5.72 -3.43
N GLY A 129 -9.89 -5.39 -4.55
CA GLY A 129 -9.02 -6.33 -5.24
C GLY A 129 -7.87 -6.81 -4.35
N PHE A 130 -7.91 -8.08 -3.97
CA PHE A 130 -6.92 -8.76 -3.11
C PHE A 130 -5.50 -8.79 -3.70
N LEU A 131 -5.38 -8.70 -5.04
CA LEU A 131 -4.12 -8.94 -5.74
C LEU A 131 -2.99 -7.97 -5.34
N GLY A 132 -3.31 -6.69 -5.17
CA GLY A 132 -2.32 -5.67 -4.75
C GLY A 132 -1.91 -5.81 -3.29
N LEU A 133 -2.84 -6.22 -2.42
CA LEU A 133 -2.53 -6.53 -1.02
C LEU A 133 -1.61 -7.74 -0.90
N ALA A 134 -1.93 -8.81 -1.63
CA ALA A 134 -1.20 -10.06 -1.60
C ALA A 134 0.24 -9.90 -2.11
N GLU A 135 0.43 -9.18 -3.22
CA GLU A 135 1.75 -8.93 -3.78
C GLU A 135 2.66 -8.11 -2.84
N TYR A 136 2.10 -7.15 -2.10
CA TYR A 136 2.83 -6.38 -1.09
C TYR A 136 3.26 -7.20 0.13
N TYR A 137 2.33 -7.98 0.69
CA TYR A 137 2.62 -8.82 1.85
C TYR A 137 3.58 -9.98 1.54
N LYS A 138 3.89 -10.24 0.26
CA LYS A 138 4.90 -11.21 -0.16
C LYS A 138 6.25 -11.04 0.52
N CYS A 139 6.68 -9.80 0.77
CA CYS A 139 7.96 -9.51 1.44
C CYS A 139 7.92 -9.71 2.96
N PHE A 140 6.71 -9.79 3.55
CA PHE A 140 6.49 -9.85 4.99
C PHE A 140 5.97 -11.21 5.48
N VAL A 141 5.36 -12.03 4.60
CA VAL A 141 4.99 -13.43 4.90
C VAL A 141 6.17 -14.35 4.58
N LYS A 142 6.77 -14.92 5.62
CA LYS A 142 7.78 -15.98 5.46
C LYS A 142 7.13 -17.20 4.79
N GLY A 143 7.52 -17.51 3.55
CA GLY A 143 6.93 -18.62 2.79
C GLY A 143 5.73 -18.23 1.89
N PHE A 144 5.45 -16.94 1.70
CA PHE A 144 4.40 -16.46 0.78
C PHE A 144 4.46 -17.11 -0.60
N SER A 145 5.68 -17.29 -1.13
CA SER A 145 5.91 -17.94 -2.41
C SER A 145 5.27 -19.33 -2.47
N MET A 146 5.28 -20.10 -1.39
CA MET A 146 4.70 -21.45 -1.35
C MET A 146 3.16 -21.42 -1.31
N ILE A 147 2.59 -20.43 -0.62
CA ILE A 147 1.13 -20.25 -0.48
C ILE A 147 0.53 -19.69 -1.77
N ALA A 148 1.16 -18.68 -2.38
CA ALA A 148 0.68 -17.99 -3.57
C ALA A 148 1.07 -18.67 -4.90
N LEU A 149 1.99 -19.65 -4.89
CA LEU A 149 2.45 -20.40 -6.06
C LEU A 149 1.31 -20.95 -6.96
N PRO A 150 0.21 -21.51 -6.41
CA PRO A 150 -0.93 -21.97 -7.20
C PRO A 150 -1.66 -20.83 -7.92
N LEU A 151 -1.81 -19.67 -7.27
CA LEU A 151 -2.44 -18.47 -7.83
C LEU A 151 -1.54 -17.78 -8.86
N MET A 152 -0.22 -17.72 -8.63
CA MET A 152 0.75 -17.17 -9.57
C MET A 152 0.85 -17.99 -10.86
N LYS A 153 0.68 -19.33 -10.78
CA LYS A 153 0.64 -20.20 -11.96
C LYS A 153 -0.56 -19.91 -12.87
N LEU A 154 -1.67 -19.39 -12.34
CA LEU A 154 -2.84 -18.99 -13.14
C LEU A 154 -2.60 -17.70 -13.95
N LEU A 155 -1.61 -16.90 -13.56
CA LEU A 155 -1.28 -15.61 -14.17
C LEU A 155 -0.10 -15.69 -15.16
N GLN A 156 0.52 -16.86 -15.34
CA GLN A 156 1.57 -17.05 -16.33
C GLN A 156 1.01 -16.98 -17.75
N LYS A 157 1.70 -16.25 -18.63
CA LYS A 157 1.37 -16.26 -20.07
C LYS A 157 1.42 -17.69 -20.60
N ASP A 158 0.45 -18.02 -21.46
CA ASP A 158 0.25 -19.33 -22.10
C ASP A 158 -0.23 -20.48 -21.18
N VAL A 159 -0.67 -20.19 -19.95
CA VAL A 159 -1.33 -21.17 -19.09
C VAL A 159 -2.86 -21.04 -19.19
N LYS A 160 -3.53 -22.15 -19.47
CA LYS A 160 -5.00 -22.22 -19.51
C LYS A 160 -5.53 -21.97 -18.10
N PHE A 161 -6.38 -20.96 -17.93
CA PHE A 161 -6.97 -20.62 -16.63
C PHE A 161 -7.85 -21.78 -16.15
N VAL A 162 -7.36 -22.53 -15.14
CA VAL A 162 -8.07 -23.66 -14.53
C VAL A 162 -8.07 -23.46 -13.02
N TRP A 163 -9.20 -22.99 -12.50
CA TRP A 163 -9.39 -22.82 -11.06
C TRP A 163 -9.42 -24.20 -10.37
N SER A 164 -8.47 -24.46 -9.48
CA SER A 164 -8.33 -25.75 -8.78
C SER A 164 -8.57 -25.60 -7.28
N ASN A 165 -8.96 -26.68 -6.60
CA ASN A 165 -9.14 -26.68 -5.13
C ASN A 165 -7.87 -26.24 -4.37
N LYS A 166 -6.68 -26.41 -4.94
CA LYS A 166 -5.42 -25.88 -4.38
C LYS A 166 -5.36 -24.35 -4.41
N CYS A 167 -5.92 -23.71 -5.44
CA CYS A 167 -6.01 -22.24 -5.51
C CYS A 167 -7.02 -21.70 -4.49
N GLN A 168 -8.11 -22.44 -4.26
CA GLN A 168 -9.10 -22.08 -3.26
C GLN A 168 -8.58 -22.24 -1.83
N LEU A 169 -7.80 -23.30 -1.55
CA LEU A 169 -7.12 -23.48 -0.27
C LEU A 169 -6.07 -22.39 0.00
N SER A 170 -5.29 -21.99 -1.01
CA SER A 170 -4.35 -20.86 -0.94
C SER A 170 -5.00 -19.50 -0.67
N LEU A 171 -6.31 -19.36 -0.90
CA LEU A 171 -7.09 -18.16 -0.63
C LEU A 171 -7.65 -18.13 0.80
N ILE A 172 -7.71 -19.30 1.46
CA ILE A 172 -8.37 -19.50 2.75
C ILE A 172 -7.34 -19.78 3.87
N SER A 173 -6.12 -20.23 3.53
CA SER A 173 -5.01 -20.50 4.47
C SER A 173 -4.19 -19.28 4.82
#